data_AF-A0A8H6ECQ0-F1
#
_entry.id   AF-A0A8H6ECQ0-F1
#
_cell.length_a   1.000
_cell.length_b   1.000
_cell.length_c   1.000
_cell.angle_alpha   90.00
_cell.angle_beta   90.00
_cell.angle_gamma   90.00
#
_symmetry.space_group_name_H-M   'P 1'
#
loop_
_entity.id
_entity.type
_entity.pdbx_description
1 polymer ?
#
loop_
_entity_poly.entity_id
_entity_poly.type
_entity_poly.pdbx_seq_one_letter_code
_entity_poly.pdbx_strand_id
1 'polypeptide(L)'
;MDRFVHNEQAFMKSVFPSRNDRTFVGVLLNDPDRYYTLYFLESYTLARREQTNVLLRDFEAGRLPVPIPPGMRKSMYRGLQVKILQSPPFTNTATLIATHHCMQLLVSYLQYTVPPDEPGPSDDSWISSLLTVSPFTRIVEYFSAEIGDGGNQRVQRKDFMHNFHNDITSNEKDDMNSLVFESAPKTHLHSSVQDVWFEVARQELASRRAIQHRAEHILIRDNLPVLLGCQDCRDSMGYRA
;
A
#
# COMPACT_ATOMS: atom_id res chain seq x y z
N MET A 1 31.81 11.63 -14.67
CA MET A 1 30.47 11.23 -14.21
C MET A 1 29.66 10.88 -15.45
N ASP A 2 29.80 9.65 -15.97
CA ASP A 2 29.03 9.14 -17.14
C ASP A 2 29.38 7.67 -17.41
N ARG A 3 29.30 6.81 -16.37
CA ARG A 3 29.67 5.38 -16.52
C ARG A 3 28.69 4.38 -15.91
N PHE A 4 27.55 4.84 -15.39
CA PHE A 4 26.58 3.94 -14.74
C PHE A 4 25.15 4.01 -15.32
N VAL A 5 24.88 4.88 -16.28
CA VAL A 5 23.54 5.00 -16.90
C VAL A 5 23.34 4.03 -18.09
N HIS A 6 24.38 3.35 -18.56
CA HIS A 6 24.32 2.52 -19.78
C HIS A 6 24.33 1.00 -19.57
N ASN A 7 24.54 0.51 -18.35
CA ASN A 7 24.61 -0.95 -18.11
C ASN A 7 23.34 -1.57 -17.49
N GLU A 8 22.39 -0.78 -16.97
CA GLU A 8 21.18 -1.33 -16.35
C GLU A 8 20.15 -1.83 -17.37
N GLN A 9 19.95 -1.15 -18.51
CA GLN A 9 19.00 -1.63 -19.52
C GLN A 9 19.47 -2.90 -20.23
N ALA A 10 20.78 -3.09 -20.43
CA ALA A 10 21.31 -4.26 -21.12
C ALA A 10 21.39 -5.49 -20.20
N PHE A 11 21.69 -5.31 -18.91
CA PHE A 11 21.77 -6.40 -17.94
C PHE A 11 20.38 -6.89 -17.50
N MET A 12 19.42 -5.99 -17.26
CA MET A 12 18.04 -6.40 -16.99
C MET A 12 17.40 -7.12 -18.19
N LYS A 13 17.68 -6.66 -19.42
CA LYS A 13 17.19 -7.32 -20.65
C LYS A 13 17.91 -8.63 -20.98
N SER A 14 19.15 -8.84 -20.53
CA SER A 14 19.91 -10.07 -20.79
C SER A 14 19.64 -11.18 -19.77
N VAL A 15 19.30 -10.84 -18.53
CA VAL A 15 18.99 -11.80 -17.45
C VAL A 15 17.51 -12.21 -17.46
N PHE A 16 16.61 -11.38 -17.98
CA PHE A 16 15.16 -11.65 -18.01
C PHE A 16 14.57 -11.58 -19.44
N PRO A 17 14.82 -12.57 -20.33
CA PRO A 17 14.37 -12.51 -21.72
C PRO A 17 12.95 -13.09 -21.94
N SER A 18 12.30 -13.67 -20.93
CA SER A 18 10.99 -14.31 -21.08
C SER A 18 10.22 -14.39 -19.76
N ARG A 19 8.88 -14.18 -19.80
CA ARG A 19 7.76 -14.67 -18.95
C ARG A 19 7.97 -14.97 -17.44
N ASN A 20 9.07 -14.51 -16.83
CA ASN A 20 9.58 -14.84 -15.50
C ASN A 20 9.34 -13.73 -14.45
N ASP A 21 8.56 -12.70 -14.77
CA ASP A 21 8.15 -11.62 -13.85
C ASP A 21 7.20 -12.10 -12.72
N ARG A 22 6.92 -13.41 -12.68
CA ARG A 22 6.09 -14.11 -11.68
C ARG A 22 6.74 -14.25 -10.29
N THR A 23 7.90 -13.64 -10.06
CA THR A 23 8.67 -13.80 -8.81
C THR A 23 8.25 -12.85 -7.70
N PHE A 24 7.78 -11.64 -8.02
CA PHE A 24 7.48 -10.60 -7.02
C PHE A 24 6.17 -10.86 -6.24
N VAL A 25 5.11 -11.27 -6.95
CA VAL A 25 3.85 -11.71 -6.31
C VAL A 25 4.05 -12.98 -5.51
N GLY A 26 4.87 -13.91 -6.01
CA GLY A 26 5.26 -15.09 -5.25
C GLY A 26 5.97 -14.70 -3.96
N VAL A 27 6.82 -13.67 -3.98
CA VAL A 27 7.42 -13.13 -2.76
C VAL A 27 6.36 -12.54 -1.83
N LEU A 28 5.47 -11.67 -2.29
CA LEU A 28 4.40 -11.10 -1.45
C LEU A 28 3.40 -12.14 -0.89
N LEU A 29 3.09 -13.20 -1.65
CA LEU A 29 2.02 -14.15 -1.33
C LEU A 29 2.47 -15.51 -0.79
N ASN A 30 3.74 -15.91 -0.94
CA ASN A 30 4.22 -17.24 -0.55
C ASN A 30 4.90 -17.29 0.83
N ASP A 31 5.03 -16.17 1.53
CA ASP A 31 5.62 -16.13 2.88
C ASP A 31 4.53 -15.86 3.94
N PRO A 32 4.36 -16.74 4.94
CA PRO A 32 3.43 -16.55 6.04
C PRO A 32 3.51 -15.17 6.72
N ASP A 33 4.71 -14.60 6.82
CA ASP A 33 4.92 -13.32 7.48
C ASP A 33 4.48 -12.11 6.63
N ARG A 34 4.16 -12.34 5.34
CA ARG A 34 3.75 -11.29 4.39
C ARG A 34 2.23 -11.21 4.20
N TYR A 35 1.48 -12.19 4.70
CA TYR A 35 0.01 -12.10 4.83
C TYR A 35 -0.42 -10.92 5.71
N TYR A 36 0.44 -10.46 6.61
CA TYR A 36 0.10 -9.37 7.54
C TYR A 36 -0.07 -8.01 6.86
N THR A 37 0.57 -7.79 5.71
CA THR A 37 0.32 -6.62 4.84
C THR A 37 -1.13 -6.62 4.36
N LEU A 38 -1.59 -7.76 3.82
CA LEU A 38 -2.96 -7.91 3.34
C LEU A 38 -3.97 -7.88 4.49
N TYR A 39 -3.61 -8.50 5.63
CA TYR A 39 -4.41 -8.46 6.86
C TYR A 39 -4.61 -7.02 7.34
N PHE A 40 -3.57 -6.19 7.36
CA PHE A 40 -3.70 -4.78 7.72
C PHE A 40 -4.64 -4.04 6.77
N LEU A 41 -4.43 -4.18 5.46
CA LEU A 41 -5.22 -3.47 4.45
C LEU A 41 -6.70 -3.83 4.56
N GLU A 42 -7.01 -5.13 4.70
CA GLU A 42 -8.38 -5.62 4.88
C GLU A 42 -8.99 -5.13 6.21
N SER A 43 -8.25 -5.27 7.32
CA SER A 43 -8.69 -4.81 8.64
C SER A 43 -8.96 -3.31 8.67
N TYR A 44 -8.14 -2.54 7.97
CA TYR A 44 -8.28 -1.09 7.88
C TYR A 44 -9.49 -0.69 7.04
N THR A 45 -9.72 -1.33 5.89
CA THR A 45 -10.92 -1.12 5.08
C THR A 45 -12.19 -1.45 5.86
N LEU A 46 -12.22 -2.59 6.55
CA LEU A 46 -13.36 -2.99 7.40
C LEU A 46 -13.59 -2.00 8.55
N ALA A 47 -12.52 -1.59 9.24
CA ALA A 47 -12.61 -0.64 10.35
C ALA A 47 -13.15 0.74 9.91
N ARG A 48 -12.72 1.22 8.73
CA ARG A 48 -13.24 2.47 8.15
C ARG A 48 -14.72 2.36 7.81
N ARG A 49 -15.13 1.25 7.19
CA ARG A 49 -16.54 0.99 6.87
C ARG A 49 -17.41 0.93 8.11
N GLU A 50 -16.98 0.22 9.15
CA GLU A 50 -17.71 0.14 10.42
C GLU A 50 -17.80 1.51 11.10
N GLN A 51 -16.71 2.28 11.09
CA GLN A 51 -16.72 3.64 11.62
C GLN A 51 -17.70 4.55 10.87
N THR A 52 -17.73 4.50 9.53
CA THR A 52 -18.71 5.23 8.71
C THR A 52 -20.14 4.81 9.08
N ASN A 53 -20.42 3.52 9.25
CA ASN A 53 -21.74 3.04 9.64
C ASN A 53 -22.18 3.56 11.02
N VAL A 54 -21.27 3.57 12.00
CA VAL A 54 -21.55 4.12 13.34
C VAL A 54 -21.87 5.61 13.26
N LEU A 55 -21.05 6.36 12.52
CA LEU A 55 -21.24 7.79 12.34
C LEU A 55 -22.54 8.13 11.61
N LEU A 56 -22.93 7.32 10.62
CA LEU A 56 -24.21 7.50 9.93
C LEU A 56 -25.38 7.35 10.92
N ARG A 57 -25.35 6.35 11.80
CA ARG A 57 -26.39 6.18 12.82
C ARG A 57 -26.44 7.34 13.80
N ASP A 58 -25.29 7.93 14.14
CA ASP A 58 -25.24 9.13 14.98
C ASP A 58 -25.77 10.37 14.26
N PHE A 59 -25.51 10.49 12.97
CA PHE A 59 -26.07 11.54 12.12
C PHE A 59 -27.59 11.42 11.99
N GLU A 60 -28.10 10.24 11.65
CA GLU A 60 -29.54 9.96 11.56
C GLU A 60 -30.27 10.19 12.90
N ALA A 61 -29.60 9.93 14.02
CA ALA A 61 -30.13 10.20 15.36
C ALA A 61 -30.00 11.67 15.82
N GLY A 62 -29.50 12.57 14.96
CA GLY A 62 -29.29 13.98 15.30
C GLY A 62 -28.21 14.24 16.35
N ARG A 63 -27.35 13.25 16.63
CA ARG A 63 -26.22 13.37 17.56
C ARG A 63 -24.98 13.97 16.91
N LEU A 64 -24.88 13.90 15.58
CA LEU A 64 -23.82 14.54 14.80
C LEU A 64 -24.35 15.86 14.22
N PRO A 65 -23.87 17.03 14.70
CA PRO A 65 -24.49 18.32 14.37
C PRO A 65 -24.16 18.82 12.96
N VAL A 66 -23.03 18.39 12.39
CA VAL A 66 -22.57 18.73 11.03
C VAL A 66 -21.80 17.55 10.44
N PRO A 67 -21.71 17.44 9.10
CA PRO A 67 -20.79 16.51 8.48
C PRO A 67 -19.35 16.74 8.98
N ILE A 68 -18.60 15.66 9.15
CA ILE A 68 -17.27 15.70 9.75
C ILE A 68 -16.26 16.32 8.77
N PRO A 69 -15.50 17.35 9.21
CA PRO A 69 -14.49 17.98 8.37
C PRO A 69 -13.32 17.05 8.00
N PRO A 70 -12.62 17.30 6.88
CA PRO A 70 -11.53 16.43 6.40
C PRO A 70 -10.41 16.21 7.42
N GLY A 71 -10.02 17.24 8.17
CA GLY A 71 -8.98 17.14 9.21
C GLY A 71 -9.37 16.22 10.37
N MET A 72 -10.64 16.25 10.78
CA MET A 72 -11.17 15.37 11.81
C MET A 72 -11.28 13.93 11.28
N ARG A 73 -11.76 13.74 10.05
CA ARG A 73 -11.79 12.43 9.38
C ARG A 73 -10.38 11.80 9.34
N LYS A 74 -9.34 12.56 8.97
CA LYS A 74 -7.94 12.10 8.99
C LYS A 74 -7.50 11.65 10.38
N SER A 75 -7.86 12.40 11.43
CA SER A 75 -7.56 12.01 12.82
C SER A 75 -8.29 10.73 13.24
N MET A 76 -9.54 10.55 12.81
CA MET A 76 -10.32 9.34 13.11
C MET A 76 -9.72 8.10 12.46
N TYR A 77 -9.33 8.19 11.19
CA TYR A 77 -8.65 7.12 10.47
C TYR A 77 -7.29 6.77 11.08
N ARG A 78 -6.53 7.79 11.51
CA ARG A 78 -5.30 7.56 12.29
C ARG A 78 -5.56 6.79 13.58
N GLY A 79 -6.65 7.11 14.28
CA GLY A 79 -7.09 6.36 15.45
C GLY A 79 -7.39 4.88 15.16
N LEU A 80 -8.01 4.59 14.01
CA LEU A 80 -8.24 3.21 13.57
C LEU A 80 -6.92 2.47 13.30
N GLN A 81 -5.99 3.10 12.57
CA GLN A 81 -4.68 2.52 12.27
C GLN A 81 -3.92 2.19 13.56
N VAL A 82 -3.83 3.14 14.50
CA VAL A 82 -3.19 2.92 15.80
C VAL A 82 -3.82 1.72 16.52
N LYS A 83 -5.15 1.65 16.56
CA LYS A 83 -5.87 0.55 17.20
C LYS A 83 -5.52 -0.81 16.57
N ILE A 84 -5.41 -0.87 15.24
CA ILE A 84 -5.01 -2.08 14.52
C ILE A 84 -3.57 -2.46 14.89
N LEU A 85 -2.62 -1.53 14.83
CA LEU A 85 -1.21 -1.78 15.13
C LEU A 85 -0.95 -2.18 16.60
N GLN A 86 -1.85 -1.80 17.51
CA GLN A 86 -1.81 -2.16 18.94
C GLN A 86 -2.58 -3.45 19.26
N SER A 87 -3.16 -4.11 18.25
CA SER A 87 -3.86 -5.39 18.39
C SER A 87 -3.04 -6.53 17.80
N PRO A 88 -3.23 -7.79 18.24
CA PRO A 88 -2.65 -8.94 17.56
C PRO A 88 -3.03 -8.94 16.06
N PRO A 89 -2.14 -9.32 15.14
CA PRO A 89 -0.80 -9.87 15.36
C PRO A 89 0.30 -8.80 15.52
N PHE A 90 -0.03 -7.52 15.32
CA PHE A 90 0.94 -6.40 15.32
C PHE A 90 1.49 -6.05 16.69
N THR A 91 0.96 -6.61 17.78
CA THR A 91 1.61 -6.55 19.10
C THR A 91 2.99 -7.22 19.11
N ASN A 92 3.25 -8.16 18.19
CA ASN A 92 4.58 -8.69 17.96
C ASN A 92 5.40 -7.71 17.11
N THR A 93 6.50 -7.19 17.68
CA THR A 93 7.40 -6.25 17.00
C THR A 93 8.04 -6.83 15.74
N ALA A 94 8.39 -8.12 15.72
CA ALA A 94 8.97 -8.75 14.53
C ALA A 94 7.96 -8.76 13.37
N THR A 95 6.70 -9.10 13.66
CA THR A 95 5.60 -9.04 12.70
C THR A 95 5.36 -7.63 12.19
N LEU A 96 5.40 -6.62 13.06
CA LEU A 96 5.27 -5.22 12.67
C LEU A 96 6.39 -4.78 11.72
N ILE A 97 7.64 -5.16 11.99
CA ILE A 97 8.81 -4.86 11.14
C ILE A 97 8.68 -5.55 9.78
N ALA A 98 8.38 -6.86 9.76
CA ALA A 98 8.20 -7.62 8.53
C ALA A 98 7.09 -7.02 7.64
N THR A 99 5.96 -6.66 8.27
CA THR A 99 4.87 -5.97 7.58
C THR A 99 5.32 -4.61 7.05
N HIS A 100 6.14 -3.88 7.81
CA HIS A 100 6.64 -2.58 7.40
C HIS A 100 7.55 -2.66 6.17
N HIS A 101 8.48 -3.61 6.12
CA HIS A 101 9.30 -3.85 4.93
C HIS A 101 8.48 -4.35 3.74
N CYS A 102 7.49 -5.20 3.99
CA CYS A 102 6.61 -5.71 2.95
C CYS A 102 5.74 -4.60 2.34
N MET A 103 5.23 -3.67 3.16
CA MET A 103 4.55 -2.45 2.70
C MET A 103 5.48 -1.54 1.90
N GLN A 104 6.73 -1.36 2.34
CA GLN A 104 7.75 -0.60 1.60
C GLN A 104 7.97 -1.20 0.21
N LEU A 105 8.19 -2.52 0.14
CA LEU A 105 8.38 -3.24 -1.10
C LEU A 105 7.18 -3.10 -2.04
N LEU A 106 5.96 -3.27 -1.52
CA LEU A 106 4.72 -3.13 -2.31
C LEU A 106 4.61 -1.74 -2.92
N VAL A 107 4.78 -0.68 -2.12
CA VAL A 107 4.66 0.70 -2.61
C VAL A 107 5.78 1.04 -3.59
N SER A 108 7.03 0.66 -3.30
CA SER A 108 8.15 0.90 -4.22
C SER A 108 7.96 0.20 -5.57
N TYR A 109 7.40 -1.00 -5.59
CA TYR A 109 7.05 -1.68 -6.84
C TYR A 109 5.94 -0.94 -7.60
N LEU A 110 4.86 -0.55 -6.91
CA LEU A 110 3.75 0.18 -7.52
C LEU A 110 4.22 1.52 -8.09
N GLN A 111 5.16 2.20 -7.44
CA GLN A 111 5.77 3.43 -7.97
C GLN A 111 6.62 3.16 -9.22
N TYR A 112 7.38 2.07 -9.24
CA TYR A 112 8.25 1.71 -10.36
C TYR A 112 7.48 1.33 -11.64
N THR A 113 6.29 0.75 -11.50
CA THR A 113 5.46 0.31 -12.62
C THR A 113 4.65 1.44 -13.28
N VAL A 114 4.64 2.63 -12.70
CA VAL A 114 4.11 3.84 -13.35
C VAL A 114 5.19 4.41 -14.26
N PRO A 115 4.89 4.72 -15.54
CA PRO A 115 5.82 5.46 -16.37
C PRO A 115 6.26 6.74 -15.65
N PRO A 116 7.53 7.14 -15.70
CA PRO A 116 7.93 8.42 -15.12
C PRO A 116 7.11 9.53 -15.81
N ASP A 117 6.16 10.11 -15.07
CA ASP A 117 5.43 11.27 -15.54
C ASP A 117 6.38 12.47 -15.69
N GLU A 118 5.91 13.49 -16.41
CA GLU A 118 6.60 14.76 -16.62
C GLU A 118 7.25 15.31 -15.33
N PRO A 119 8.36 16.08 -15.42
CA PRO A 119 9.13 16.54 -14.26
C PRO A 119 8.23 17.21 -13.21
N GLY A 120 7.96 16.47 -12.13
CA GLY A 120 7.08 16.86 -11.03
C GLY A 120 7.19 15.88 -9.86
N PRO A 121 6.68 16.24 -8.66
CA PRO A 121 6.61 15.32 -7.54
C PRO A 121 5.72 14.12 -7.90
N SER A 122 6.17 12.91 -7.55
CA SER A 122 5.42 11.68 -7.78
C SER A 122 4.04 11.76 -7.10
N ASP A 123 2.97 11.66 -7.89
CA ASP A 123 1.60 11.63 -7.39
C ASP A 123 1.23 10.20 -6.94
N ASP A 124 1.45 9.94 -5.65
CA ASP A 124 1.14 8.65 -5.02
C ASP A 124 -0.35 8.49 -4.66
N SER A 125 -1.23 9.44 -5.04
CA SER A 125 -2.64 9.42 -4.65
C SER A 125 -3.40 8.20 -5.19
N TRP A 126 -3.03 7.70 -6.37
CA TRP A 126 -3.62 6.48 -6.94
C TRP A 126 -3.19 5.24 -6.17
N ILE A 127 -1.92 5.14 -5.73
CA ILE A 127 -1.44 4.03 -4.88
C ILE A 127 -2.21 4.05 -3.58
N SER A 128 -2.35 5.23 -2.98
CA SER A 128 -3.08 5.36 -1.74
C SER A 128 -4.56 4.98 -1.89
N SER A 129 -5.18 5.31 -3.02
CA SER A 129 -6.55 4.90 -3.33
C SER A 129 -6.65 3.38 -3.52
N LEU A 130 -5.68 2.78 -4.21
CA LEU A 130 -5.56 1.33 -4.38
C LEU A 130 -5.49 0.62 -3.02
N LEU A 131 -4.67 1.11 -2.10
CA LEU A 131 -4.48 0.52 -0.78
C LEU A 131 -5.67 0.72 0.17
N THR A 132 -6.60 1.63 -0.11
CA THR A 132 -7.64 2.01 0.87
C THR A 132 -9.08 1.81 0.42
N VAL A 133 -9.35 1.72 -0.89
CA VAL A 133 -10.72 1.56 -1.42
C VAL A 133 -11.07 0.09 -1.64
N SER A 134 -10.16 -0.70 -2.25
CA SER A 134 -10.40 -2.10 -2.60
C SER A 134 -9.09 -2.88 -2.66
N PRO A 135 -8.34 -2.96 -1.55
CA PRO A 135 -6.93 -3.32 -1.58
C PRO A 135 -6.68 -4.73 -2.10
N PHE A 136 -7.28 -5.75 -1.50
CA PHE A 136 -6.91 -7.13 -1.82
C PHE A 136 -7.18 -7.49 -3.28
N THR A 137 -8.43 -7.33 -3.73
CA THR A 137 -8.84 -7.70 -5.09
C THR A 137 -8.09 -6.89 -6.14
N ARG A 138 -7.96 -5.57 -5.95
CA ARG A 138 -7.31 -4.71 -6.94
C ARG A 138 -5.79 -4.89 -6.97
N ILE A 139 -5.13 -5.15 -5.84
CA ILE A 139 -3.70 -5.45 -5.81
C ILE A 139 -3.42 -6.75 -6.56
N VAL A 140 -4.21 -7.80 -6.33
CA VAL A 140 -4.05 -9.07 -7.05
C VAL A 140 -4.31 -8.89 -8.55
N GLU A 141 -5.35 -8.14 -8.94
CA GLU A 141 -5.66 -7.87 -10.34
C GLU A 141 -4.58 -7.00 -11.00
N TYR A 142 -4.05 -6.00 -10.31
CA TYR A 142 -2.93 -5.17 -10.77
C TYR A 142 -1.73 -6.03 -11.13
N PHE A 143 -1.30 -6.87 -10.19
CA PHE A 143 -0.17 -7.75 -10.42
C PHE A 143 -0.44 -8.78 -11.53
N SER A 144 -1.67 -9.28 -11.63
CA SER A 144 -2.07 -10.20 -12.70
C SER A 144 -1.96 -9.51 -14.07
N ALA A 145 -2.39 -8.26 -14.15
CA ALA A 145 -2.30 -7.42 -15.34
C ALA A 145 -0.86 -7.01 -15.67
N GLU A 146 0.00 -6.77 -14.68
CA GLU A 146 1.40 -6.43 -14.89
C GLU A 146 2.24 -7.62 -15.32
N ILE A 147 2.01 -8.80 -14.75
CA ILE A 147 2.83 -9.99 -15.01
C ILE A 147 2.35 -10.78 -16.24
N GLY A 148 1.06 -10.74 -16.53
CA GLY A 148 0.45 -11.60 -17.55
C GLY A 148 0.31 -13.04 -17.07
N ASP A 149 -0.89 -13.42 -16.68
CA ASP A 149 -1.23 -14.78 -16.24
C ASP A 149 -1.23 -15.83 -17.38
N GLY A 150 -1.14 -15.39 -18.64
CA GLY A 150 -1.31 -16.26 -19.80
C GLY A 150 -2.22 -15.66 -20.87
N GLY A 151 -3.04 -14.66 -20.49
CA GLY A 151 -3.92 -13.90 -21.38
C GLY A 151 -3.29 -12.67 -22.04
N ASN A 152 -4.14 -11.83 -22.62
CA ASN A 152 -3.73 -10.58 -23.26
C ASN A 152 -3.51 -9.48 -22.20
N GLN A 153 -2.25 -9.22 -21.85
CA GLN A 153 -1.83 -8.23 -20.87
C GLN A 153 -2.44 -6.84 -21.09
N ARG A 154 -2.60 -6.41 -22.36
CA ARG A 154 -3.23 -5.12 -22.70
C ARG A 154 -4.69 -5.08 -22.28
N VAL A 155 -5.41 -6.19 -22.44
CA VAL A 155 -6.81 -6.31 -22.00
C VAL A 155 -6.89 -6.32 -20.49
N GLN A 156 -6.02 -7.08 -19.81
CA GLN A 156 -5.98 -7.14 -18.35
C GLN A 156 -5.66 -5.78 -17.70
N ARG A 157 -4.71 -5.03 -18.26
CA ARG A 157 -4.43 -3.65 -17.83
C ARG A 157 -5.64 -2.75 -18.03
N LYS A 158 -6.34 -2.88 -19.17
CA LYS A 158 -7.57 -2.10 -19.42
C LYS A 158 -8.67 -2.45 -18.42
N ASP A 159 -8.86 -3.73 -18.13
CA ASP A 159 -9.88 -4.21 -17.19
C ASP A 159 -9.55 -3.74 -15.76
N PHE A 160 -8.29 -3.86 -15.34
CA PHE A 160 -7.81 -3.29 -14.08
C PHE A 160 -8.13 -1.79 -13.99
N MET A 161 -7.76 -1.00 -14.99
CA MET A 161 -8.00 0.44 -14.99
C MET A 161 -9.50 0.77 -14.92
N HIS A 162 -10.33 0.03 -15.66
CA HIS A 162 -11.77 0.22 -15.64
C HIS A 162 -12.38 -0.12 -14.28
N ASN A 163 -12.04 -1.29 -13.73
CA ASN A 163 -12.55 -1.75 -12.45
C ASN A 163 -12.07 -0.85 -11.31
N PHE A 164 -10.80 -0.43 -11.32
CA PHE A 164 -10.25 0.48 -10.32
C PHE A 164 -10.93 1.86 -10.38
N HIS A 165 -11.18 2.38 -11.58
CA HIS A 165 -11.93 3.63 -11.74
C HIS A 165 -13.37 3.51 -11.24
N ASN A 166 -14.03 2.36 -11.49
CA ASN A 166 -15.37 2.09 -10.96
C ASN A 166 -15.37 2.02 -9.43
N ASP A 167 -14.37 1.38 -8.82
CA ASP A 167 -14.22 1.30 -7.36
C ASP A 167 -14.07 2.70 -6.74
N ILE A 168 -13.20 3.55 -7.31
CA ILE A 168 -13.03 4.95 -6.88
C ILE A 168 -14.36 5.71 -7.02
N THR A 169 -14.97 5.65 -8.20
CA THR A 169 -16.22 6.37 -8.49
C THR A 169 -17.35 5.93 -7.57
N SER A 170 -17.44 4.63 -7.28
CA SER A 170 -18.45 4.09 -6.35
C SER A 170 -18.18 4.52 -4.92
N ASN A 171 -16.91 4.61 -4.51
CA ASN A 171 -16.54 5.08 -3.17
C ASN A 171 -16.79 6.58 -3.01
N GLU A 172 -16.56 7.39 -4.05
CA GLU A 172 -16.86 8.82 -4.05
C GLU A 172 -18.37 9.11 -4.05
N LYS A 173 -19.14 8.28 -4.77
CA LYS A 173 -20.61 8.36 -4.83
C LYS A 173 -21.31 7.58 -3.72
N ASP A 174 -20.57 7.12 -2.71
CA ASP A 174 -21.19 6.47 -1.55
C ASP A 174 -22.00 7.52 -0.78
N ASP A 175 -23.32 7.49 -0.98
CA ASP A 175 -24.28 8.39 -0.33
C ASP A 175 -24.12 8.39 1.20
N MET A 176 -23.67 7.28 1.80
CA MET A 176 -23.41 7.23 3.23
C MET A 176 -22.20 8.08 3.63
N ASN A 177 -21.14 8.08 2.81
CA ASN A 177 -19.96 8.91 3.05
C ASN A 177 -20.25 10.40 2.83
N SER A 178 -21.11 10.76 1.88
CA SER A 178 -21.44 12.16 1.57
C SER A 178 -22.35 12.82 2.63
N LEU A 179 -23.16 12.02 3.33
CA LEU A 179 -23.97 12.48 4.47
C LEU A 179 -23.14 12.73 5.72
N VAL A 180 -22.21 11.81 6.03
CA VAL A 180 -21.46 11.83 7.28
C VAL A 180 -20.28 12.79 7.25
N PHE A 181 -19.73 13.07 6.08
CA PHE A 181 -18.48 13.79 5.96
C PHE A 181 -18.55 14.90 4.92
N GLU A 182 -17.83 15.99 5.19
CA GLU A 182 -17.69 17.07 4.22
C GLU A 182 -16.91 16.60 2.98
N SER A 183 -17.36 17.04 1.81
CA SER A 183 -16.63 16.88 0.56
C SER A 183 -15.30 17.64 0.62
N ALA A 184 -14.20 16.96 0.34
CA ALA A 184 -12.88 17.58 0.17
C ALA A 184 -12.65 17.83 -1.33
N PRO A 185 -12.87 19.05 -1.87
CA PRO A 185 -13.07 19.22 -3.32
C PRO A 185 -11.82 19.01 -4.19
N LYS A 186 -10.62 18.83 -3.60
CA LYS A 186 -9.34 18.80 -4.33
C LYS A 186 -8.25 17.97 -3.63
N THR A 187 -8.60 17.10 -2.70
CA THR A 187 -7.59 16.38 -1.92
C THR A 187 -8.11 14.98 -1.69
N HIS A 188 -7.55 14.00 -2.41
CA HIS A 188 -7.67 12.61 -1.99
C HIS A 188 -7.28 12.58 -0.50
N LEU A 189 -8.18 12.12 0.36
CA LEU A 189 -8.01 12.22 1.81
C LEU A 189 -6.73 11.49 2.29
N HIS A 190 -6.27 10.53 1.48
CA HIS A 190 -4.93 9.99 1.50
C HIS A 190 -4.21 10.38 0.21
N SER A 191 -3.74 11.63 0.14
CA SER A 191 -2.91 12.10 -0.99
C SER A 191 -1.51 11.52 -0.94
N SER A 192 -1.17 10.81 0.14
CA SER A 192 0.12 10.18 0.33
C SER A 192 -0.03 8.79 0.94
N VAL A 193 0.71 7.83 0.40
CA VAL A 193 0.93 6.50 0.98
C VAL A 193 1.42 6.55 2.42
N GLN A 194 2.05 7.66 2.83
CA GLN A 194 2.46 7.89 4.22
C GLN A 194 1.28 7.84 5.19
N ASP A 195 0.12 8.36 4.78
CA ASP A 195 -1.09 8.42 5.59
C ASP A 195 -1.81 7.07 5.70
N VAL A 196 -1.42 6.05 4.93
CA VAL A 196 -2.05 4.72 4.95
C VAL A 196 -1.39 3.77 5.95
N TRP A 197 -0.06 3.77 6.02
CA TRP A 197 0.69 2.85 6.88
C TRP A 197 1.92 3.50 7.51
N PHE A 198 2.78 4.12 6.70
CA PHE A 198 4.15 4.44 7.11
C PHE A 198 4.25 5.41 8.28
N GLU A 199 3.41 6.45 8.35
CA GLU A 199 3.47 7.43 9.44
C GLU A 199 3.12 6.78 10.79
N VAL A 200 2.03 6.04 10.85
CA VAL A 200 1.58 5.36 12.08
C VAL A 200 2.53 4.24 12.45
N ALA A 201 2.98 3.43 11.47
CA ALA A 201 3.93 2.35 11.71
C ALA A 201 5.26 2.86 12.24
N ARG A 202 5.79 3.97 11.71
CA ARG A 202 7.03 4.59 12.20
C ARG A 202 6.89 5.08 13.63
N GLN A 203 5.77 5.71 13.98
CA GLN A 203 5.50 6.14 15.34
C GLN A 203 5.38 4.96 16.32
N GLU A 204 4.73 3.88 15.91
CA GLU A 204 4.61 2.66 16.72
C GLU A 204 5.96 1.94 16.86
N LEU A 205 6.79 1.89 15.82
CA LEU A 205 8.16 1.38 15.91
C LEU A 205 9.02 2.25 16.84
N ALA A 206 8.86 3.58 16.80
CA ALA A 206 9.54 4.51 17.70
C ALA A 206 9.11 4.31 19.15
N SER A 207 7.81 4.17 19.43
CA SER A 207 7.29 3.92 20.77
C SER A 207 7.84 2.62 21.37
N ARG A 208 8.05 1.61 20.52
CA ARG A 208 8.66 0.31 20.88
C ARG A 208 10.19 0.30 20.88
N ARG A 209 10.85 1.43 20.60
CA ARG A 209 12.32 1.55 20.45
C ARG A 209 12.89 0.59 19.38
N ALA A 210 12.11 0.32 18.34
CA ALA A 210 12.41 -0.62 17.26
C ALA A 210 12.76 0.06 15.93
N ILE A 211 12.96 1.38 15.90
CA ILE A 211 13.34 2.12 14.68
C ILE A 211 14.62 1.57 14.06
N GLN A 212 15.65 1.31 14.86
CA GLN A 212 16.88 0.76 14.35
C GLN A 212 16.83 -0.78 14.30
N HIS A 213 16.04 -1.34 13.39
CA HIS A 213 15.90 -2.78 13.18
C HIS A 213 16.86 -3.31 12.10
N ARG A 214 16.86 -4.62 11.88
CA ARG A 214 17.64 -5.28 10.82
C ARG A 214 16.80 -5.40 9.56
N ALA A 215 17.45 -5.30 8.42
CA ALA A 215 16.85 -5.69 7.16
C ALA A 215 16.65 -7.22 7.11
N GLU A 216 15.66 -7.65 6.35
CA GLU A 216 15.28 -9.05 6.20
C GLU A 216 15.93 -9.64 4.95
N HIS A 217 16.57 -10.80 5.11
CA HIS A 217 17.11 -11.54 3.99
C HIS A 217 16.08 -12.54 3.50
N ILE A 218 15.65 -12.37 2.25
CA ILE A 218 14.69 -13.26 1.61
C ILE A 218 15.39 -13.97 0.46
N LEU A 219 15.03 -15.22 0.22
CA LEU A 219 15.46 -15.94 -0.97
C LEU A 219 14.33 -15.86 -1.99
N ILE A 220 14.59 -15.22 -3.11
CA ILE A 220 13.75 -15.32 -4.30
C ILE A 220 14.27 -16.51 -5.11
N ARG A 221 13.38 -17.13 -5.92
CA ARG A 221 13.62 -18.33 -6.75
C ARG A 221 15.08 -18.47 -7.23
N ASP A 222 15.61 -19.68 -7.14
CA ASP A 222 17.01 -20.08 -7.44
C ASP A 222 18.06 -19.56 -6.43
N ASN A 223 17.68 -19.43 -5.15
CA ASN A 223 18.55 -18.98 -4.05
C ASN A 223 19.12 -17.57 -4.25
N LEU A 224 18.44 -16.69 -4.98
CA LEU A 224 18.86 -15.30 -5.11
C LEU A 224 18.56 -14.55 -3.81
N PRO A 225 19.57 -14.10 -3.03
CA PRO A 225 19.32 -13.35 -1.82
C PRO A 225 18.89 -11.92 -2.17
N VAL A 226 17.73 -11.52 -1.68
CA VAL A 226 17.23 -10.15 -1.73
C VAL A 226 17.13 -9.62 -0.31
N LEU A 227 17.54 -8.36 -0.14
CA LEU A 227 17.44 -7.66 1.12
C LEU A 227 16.18 -6.80 1.09
N LEU A 228 15.24 -7.08 2.00
CA LEU A 228 14.09 -6.22 2.25
C LEU A 228 14.39 -5.32 3.44
N GLY A 229 14.24 -4.02 3.28
CA GLY A 229 14.50 -3.07 4.35
C GLY A 229 13.86 -1.72 4.10
N CYS A 230 13.95 -0.86 5.10
CA CYS A 230 13.60 0.55 4.97
C CYS A 230 14.78 1.45 5.35
N GLN A 231 14.58 2.77 5.25
CA GLN A 231 15.60 3.76 5.58
C GLN A 231 16.11 3.70 7.03
N ASP A 232 15.34 3.09 7.93
CA ASP A 232 15.66 3.00 9.36
C ASP A 232 16.48 1.73 9.74
N CYS A 233 16.72 0.83 8.78
CA CYS A 233 17.50 -0.39 8.97
C CYS A 233 19.00 -0.12 9.26
N ARG A 234 19.57 -0.81 10.27
CA ARG A 234 20.99 -0.69 10.67
C ARG A 234 21.97 -1.22 9.62
N ASP A 235 21.65 -2.35 8.99
CA ASP A 235 22.56 -3.12 8.15
C ASP A 235 22.43 -2.75 6.66
N SER A 236 22.45 -1.45 6.34
CA SER A 236 22.25 -0.93 4.98
C SER A 236 23.46 -1.13 4.03
N MET A 237 24.31 -2.13 4.28
CA MET A 237 25.34 -2.60 3.35
C MET A 237 24.77 -3.79 2.54
N GLY A 238 23.91 -3.48 1.58
CA GLY A 238 23.27 -4.43 0.67
C GLY A 238 22.21 -3.72 -0.17
N TYR A 239 21.91 -4.24 -1.37
CA TYR A 239 20.98 -3.64 -2.34
C TYR A 239 19.64 -3.27 -1.68
N ARG A 240 19.16 -2.05 -1.91
CA ARG A 240 17.82 -1.60 -1.56
C ARG A 240 16.91 -1.90 -2.76
N ALA A 241 15.84 -2.65 -2.54
CA ALA A 241 14.79 -2.87 -3.53
C ALA A 241 13.94 -1.61 -3.73
#